data_AF-A0A7K8Q0V0-F1
#
_entry.id   AF-A0A7K8Q0V0-F1
#
_cell.length_a   1.000
_cell.length_b   1.000
_cell.length_c   1.000
_cell.angle_alpha   90.00
_cell.angle_beta   90.00
_cell.angle_gamma   90.00
#
_symmetry.space_group_name_H-M   'P 1'
#
loop_
_entity.id
_entity.type
_entity.pdbx_description
1 polymer ?
#
loop_
_entity_poly.entity_id
_entity_poly.type
_entity_poly.pdbx_seq_one_letter_code
_entity_poly.pdbx_strand_id
1 'polypeptide(L)'
;AAAALTPFTVTRRIGHPYQNRTPPKRKKPRTSFSRVQICELEKRFHRQKYLASAERAALAKSLKMTDAQVKTWFQNRRTKWRRQTAEEREAERQQASRLMLQLQHDAFQKSLNESIQPDPLCLHNSSLFALQNLQPWEEESAKIPPVTSLV
;
A
#
# COMPACT_ATOMS: atom_id res chain seq x y z
N ALA A 1 15.21 -30.46 -14.72
CA ALA A 1 14.02 -30.27 -13.87
C ALA A 1 14.23 -29.02 -13.01
N ALA A 2 13.55 -27.91 -13.32
CA ALA A 2 13.68 -26.66 -12.58
C ALA A 2 12.85 -26.72 -11.30
N ALA A 3 13.49 -26.64 -10.14
CA ALA A 3 12.82 -26.56 -8.86
C ALA A 3 12.14 -25.19 -8.72
N ALA A 4 10.82 -25.16 -8.91
CA ALA A 4 10.01 -23.98 -8.65
C ALA A 4 10.00 -23.71 -7.13
N LEU A 5 10.72 -22.67 -6.70
CA LEU A 5 10.62 -22.14 -5.35
C LEU A 5 9.20 -21.61 -5.16
N THR A 6 8.38 -22.33 -4.40
CA THR A 6 7.03 -21.88 -4.07
C THR A 6 7.12 -20.59 -3.24
N PRO A 7 6.44 -19.51 -3.64
CA PRO A 7 6.46 -18.29 -2.85
C PRO A 7 5.83 -18.57 -1.49
N PHE A 8 6.55 -18.26 -0.40
CA PHE A 8 6.03 -18.30 0.96
C PHE A 8 4.86 -17.30 1.08
N THR A 9 3.66 -17.74 0.77
CA THR A 9 2.45 -16.97 1.04
C THR A 9 2.25 -17.00 2.55
N VAL A 10 2.40 -15.85 3.20
CA VAL A 10 2.06 -15.70 4.61
C VAL A 10 0.55 -15.93 4.73
N THR A 11 0.15 -17.15 5.11
CA THR A 11 -1.24 -17.49 5.39
C THR A 11 -1.75 -16.57 6.49
N ARG A 12 -2.50 -15.53 6.12
CA ARG A 12 -3.17 -14.64 7.08
C ARG A 12 -4.07 -15.52 7.93
N ARG A 13 -3.91 -15.48 9.26
CA ARG A 13 -4.81 -16.19 10.18
C ARG A 13 -6.19 -15.53 10.13
N ILE A 14 -7.01 -15.95 9.17
CA ILE A 14 -8.39 -15.50 9.01
C ILE A 14 -9.18 -16.14 10.15
N GLY A 15 -9.75 -15.29 11.02
CA GLY A 15 -10.59 -15.74 12.13
C GLY A 15 -11.96 -16.23 11.65
N HIS A 16 -12.75 -16.77 12.58
CA HIS A 16 -14.10 -17.25 12.30
C HIS A 16 -15.04 -16.10 11.87
N PRO A 17 -15.89 -16.32 10.85
CA PRO A 17 -16.82 -15.32 10.34
C PRO A 17 -17.84 -14.93 11.40
N TYR A 18 -18.28 -13.67 11.36
CA TYR A 18 -19.20 -13.10 12.35
C TYR A 18 -20.55 -13.85 12.41
N GLN A 19 -21.02 -14.38 11.27
CA GLN A 19 -22.27 -15.13 11.12
C GLN A 19 -22.34 -16.39 12.01
N ASN A 20 -21.19 -16.98 12.34
CA ASN A 20 -21.12 -18.22 13.12
C ASN A 20 -21.03 -17.96 14.64
N ARG A 21 -21.13 -16.70 15.07
CA ARG A 21 -21.08 -16.33 16.49
C ARG A 21 -22.48 -16.22 17.05
N THR A 22 -22.71 -16.84 18.20
CA THR A 22 -23.96 -16.65 18.95
C THR A 22 -24.15 -15.17 19.29
N PRO A 23 -25.29 -14.56 18.93
CA PRO A 23 -25.55 -13.16 19.22
C PRO A 23 -25.43 -12.86 20.73
N PRO A 24 -24.77 -11.77 21.14
CA PRO A 24 -24.62 -11.45 22.56
C PRO A 24 -25.99 -11.25 23.22
N LYS A 25 -26.31 -12.07 24.24
CA LYS A 25 -27.62 -12.07 24.93
C LYS A 25 -28.00 -10.72 25.56
N ARG A 26 -27.05 -9.84 25.89
CA ARG A 26 -27.30 -8.47 26.39
C ARG A 26 -26.19 -7.50 25.96
N LYS A 27 -26.57 -6.37 25.36
CA LYS A 27 -25.67 -5.25 25.07
C LYS A 27 -25.50 -4.43 26.36
N LYS A 28 -24.28 -4.33 26.89
CA LYS A 28 -24.00 -3.37 27.97
C LYS A 28 -24.14 -1.95 27.39
N PRO A 29 -24.68 -0.98 28.16
CA PRO A 29 -24.70 0.42 27.76
C PRO A 29 -23.31 0.90 27.33
N ARG A 30 -23.23 1.67 26.25
CA ARG A 30 -21.97 2.28 25.82
C ARG A 30 -21.59 3.34 26.85
N THR A 31 -20.40 3.22 27.41
CA THR A 31 -19.82 4.21 28.32
C THR A 31 -18.73 4.96 27.57
N SER A 32 -18.70 6.29 27.70
CA SER A 32 -17.60 7.12 27.21
C SER A 32 -16.59 7.35 28.34
N PHE A 33 -15.31 7.30 28.02
CA PHE A 33 -14.25 7.63 28.98
C PHE A 33 -14.03 9.14 29.01
N SER A 34 -13.70 9.69 30.18
CA SER A 34 -13.38 11.10 30.31
C SER A 34 -12.08 11.45 29.56
N ARG A 35 -11.87 12.72 29.24
CA ARG A 35 -10.65 13.18 28.56
C ARG A 35 -9.38 12.85 29.36
N VAL A 36 -9.44 12.99 30.69
CA VAL A 36 -8.33 12.65 31.60
C VAL A 36 -8.02 11.15 31.55
N GLN A 37 -9.05 10.30 31.57
CA GLN A 37 -8.88 8.85 31.43
C GLN A 37 -8.21 8.48 30.10
N ILE A 38 -8.68 9.06 29.00
CA ILE A 38 -8.11 8.83 27.66
C ILE A 38 -6.65 9.28 27.62
N CYS A 39 -6.34 10.47 28.13
CA CYS A 39 -4.99 11.01 28.14
C CYS A 39 -4.00 10.10 28.89
N GLU A 40 -4.35 9.63 30.08
CA GLU A 40 -3.47 8.74 30.85
C GLU A 40 -3.32 7.35 30.21
N LEU A 41 -4.39 6.82 29.61
CA LEU A 41 -4.34 5.58 28.84
C LEU A 41 -3.41 5.71 27.62
N GLU A 42 -3.49 6.82 26.90
CA GLU A 42 -2.61 7.12 25.76
C GLU A 42 -1.15 7.32 26.20
N LYS A 43 -0.92 8.05 27.28
CA LYS A 43 0.41 8.25 27.87
C LYS A 43 1.04 6.92 28.32
N ARG A 44 0.26 6.02 28.93
CA ARG A 44 0.75 4.68 29.28
C ARG A 44 1.00 3.83 28.05
N PHE A 45 0.09 3.87 27.06
CA PHE A 45 0.25 3.15 25.80
C PHE A 45 1.45 3.60 24.99
N HIS A 46 1.78 4.90 25.01
CA HIS A 46 2.97 5.42 24.35
C HIS A 46 4.22 4.71 24.87
N ARG A 47 4.34 4.60 26.20
CA ARG A 47 5.45 3.92 26.89
C ARG A 47 5.44 2.40 26.74
N GLN A 48 4.27 1.77 26.75
CA GLN A 48 4.16 0.31 26.75
C GLN A 48 2.89 -0.15 26.04
N LYS A 49 3.04 -0.90 24.94
CA LYS A 49 1.89 -1.33 24.10
C LYS A 49 1.09 -2.49 24.71
N TYR A 50 1.69 -3.24 25.64
CA TYR A 50 1.13 -4.44 26.28
C TYR A 50 1.37 -4.36 27.79
N LEU A 51 0.31 -4.44 28.59
CA LEU A 51 0.42 -4.43 30.05
C LEU A 51 0.32 -5.83 30.63
N ALA A 52 1.16 -6.13 31.63
CA ALA A 52 1.00 -7.29 32.49
C ALA A 52 -0.27 -7.17 33.36
N SER A 53 -0.71 -8.28 33.95
CA SER A 53 -1.96 -8.30 34.73
C SER A 53 -1.94 -7.34 35.92
N ALA A 54 -0.84 -7.34 36.69
CA ALA A 54 -0.69 -6.45 37.84
C ALA A 54 -0.66 -4.96 37.44
N GLU A 55 0.07 -4.62 36.37
CA GLU A 55 0.15 -3.24 35.86
C GLU A 55 -1.22 -2.73 35.39
N ARG A 56 -1.98 -3.60 34.72
CA ARG A 56 -3.34 -3.29 34.27
C ARG A 56 -4.27 -3.01 35.45
N ALA A 57 -4.21 -3.86 36.48
CA ALA A 57 -5.02 -3.69 37.69
C ALA A 57 -4.67 -2.38 38.44
N ALA A 58 -3.39 -2.03 38.52
CA ALA A 58 -2.95 -0.77 39.11
C ALA A 58 -3.48 0.45 38.32
N LEU A 59 -3.36 0.42 37.00
CA LEU A 59 -3.87 1.49 36.13
C LEU A 59 -5.40 1.64 36.26
N ALA A 60 -6.12 0.52 36.27
CA ALA A 60 -7.57 0.50 36.46
C ALA A 60 -7.99 1.18 37.77
N LYS A 61 -7.32 0.85 38.89
CA LYS A 61 -7.55 1.50 40.19
C LYS A 61 -7.29 3.02 40.14
N SER A 62 -6.20 3.45 39.50
CA SER A 62 -5.84 4.87 39.41
C SER A 62 -6.86 5.69 38.60
N LEU A 63 -7.41 5.12 37.52
CA LEU A 63 -8.34 5.79 36.61
C LEU A 63 -9.82 5.59 36.98
N LYS A 64 -10.10 4.88 38.09
CA LYS A 64 -11.45 4.46 38.50
C LYS A 64 -12.19 3.71 37.38
N MET A 65 -11.47 2.81 36.73
CA MET A 65 -11.98 1.93 35.67
C MET A 65 -11.90 0.48 36.13
N THR A 66 -12.65 -0.41 35.47
CA THR A 66 -12.50 -1.86 35.67
C THR A 66 -11.32 -2.42 34.89
N ASP A 67 -10.69 -3.50 35.37
CA ASP A 67 -9.61 -4.20 34.66
C ASP A 67 -10.03 -4.58 33.22
N ALA A 68 -11.29 -5.03 33.06
CA ALA A 68 -11.86 -5.38 31.77
C ALA A 68 -11.96 -4.18 30.81
N GLN A 69 -12.29 -2.98 31.29
CA GLN A 69 -12.31 -1.77 30.47
C GLN A 69 -10.90 -1.41 30.00
N VAL A 70 -9.89 -1.44 30.90
CA VAL A 70 -8.50 -1.17 30.51
C VAL A 70 -8.00 -2.22 29.52
N LYS A 71 -8.31 -3.51 29.74
CA LYS A 71 -7.99 -4.61 28.81
C LYS A 71 -8.57 -4.36 27.42
N THR A 72 -9.86 -4.00 27.37
CA THR A 72 -10.58 -3.74 26.12
C THR A 72 -10.02 -2.50 25.41
N TRP A 73 -9.73 -1.44 26.16
CA TRP A 73 -9.13 -0.22 25.61
C TRP A 73 -7.76 -0.50 25.01
N PHE A 74 -6.87 -1.22 25.71
CA PHE A 74 -5.55 -1.59 25.17
C PHE A 74 -5.63 -2.54 23.97
N GLN A 75 -6.62 -3.43 23.94
CA GLN A 75 -6.88 -4.27 22.76
C GLN A 75 -7.30 -3.42 21.56
N ASN A 76 -8.28 -2.53 21.73
CA ASN A 76 -8.77 -1.64 20.68
C ASN A 76 -7.66 -0.68 20.21
N ARG A 77 -6.86 -0.15 21.14
CA ARG A 77 -5.76 0.75 20.81
C ARG A 77 -4.68 0.06 19.99
N ARG A 78 -4.31 -1.19 20.33
CA ARG A 78 -3.38 -2.01 19.53
C ARG A 78 -3.92 -2.31 18.13
N THR A 79 -5.22 -2.61 18.01
CA THR A 79 -5.85 -2.81 16.69
C THR A 79 -5.77 -1.54 15.85
N LYS A 80 -6.13 -0.38 16.42
CA LYS A 80 -6.00 0.92 15.74
C LYS A 80 -4.55 1.20 15.35
N TRP A 81 -3.61 0.97 16.25
CA TRP A 81 -2.18 1.17 16.00
C TRP A 81 -1.69 0.30 14.83
N ARG A 82 -1.96 -1.02 14.84
CA ARG A 82 -1.57 -1.89 13.73
C ARG A 82 -2.21 -1.49 12.40
N ARG A 83 -3.47 -1.04 12.43
CA ARG A 83 -4.16 -0.53 11.23
C ARG A 83 -3.45 0.71 10.67
N GLN A 84 -3.15 1.69 11.52
CA GLN A 84 -2.43 2.91 11.14
C GLN A 84 -1.06 2.59 10.52
N THR A 85 -0.28 1.71 11.15
CA THR A 85 1.04 1.33 10.63
C THR A 85 0.95 0.49 9.34
N ALA A 86 -0.16 -0.20 9.09
CA ALA A 86 -0.36 -0.92 7.82
C ALA A 86 -0.78 0.03 6.70
N GLU A 87 -1.68 0.97 7.00
CA GLU A 87 -2.14 2.01 6.08
C GLU A 87 -0.99 2.92 5.64
N GLU A 88 -0.11 3.31 6.57
CA GLU A 88 1.07 4.12 6.27
C GLU A 88 2.03 3.43 5.29
N ARG A 89 2.33 2.14 5.52
CA ARG A 89 3.15 1.34 4.59
C ARG A 89 2.48 1.15 3.23
N GLU A 90 1.18 0.99 3.21
CA GLU A 90 0.44 0.84 1.96
C GLU A 90 0.41 2.16 1.17
N ALA A 91 0.25 3.30 1.85
CA ALA A 91 0.34 4.61 1.23
C ALA A 91 1.74 4.87 0.64
N GLU A 92 2.80 4.49 1.35
CA GLU A 92 4.18 4.58 0.86
C GLU A 92 4.39 3.71 -0.39
N ARG A 93 3.90 2.47 -0.39
CA ARG A 93 3.93 1.60 -1.58
C ARG A 93 3.18 2.18 -2.76
N GLN A 94 1.99 2.75 -2.51
CA GLN A 94 1.20 3.39 -3.56
C GLN A 94 1.90 4.62 -4.12
N GLN A 95 2.56 5.42 -3.28
CA GLN A 95 3.38 6.55 -3.73
C GLN A 95 4.56 6.08 -4.57
N ALA A 96 5.30 5.06 -4.13
CA ALA A 96 6.40 4.48 -4.90
C ALA A 96 5.92 3.93 -6.26
N SER A 97 4.78 3.25 -6.29
CA SER A 97 4.16 2.74 -7.52
C SER A 97 3.76 3.87 -8.47
N ARG A 98 3.19 4.97 -7.96
CA ARG A 98 2.86 6.16 -8.77
C ARG A 98 4.11 6.80 -9.36
N LEU A 99 5.17 6.95 -8.57
CA LEU A 99 6.44 7.51 -9.04
C LEU A 99 7.08 6.64 -10.12
N MET A 100 7.04 5.32 -9.96
CA MET A 100 7.55 4.38 -10.97
C MET A 100 6.79 4.50 -12.30
N LEU A 101 5.46 4.59 -12.24
CA LEU A 101 4.63 4.76 -13.43
C LEU A 101 4.91 6.11 -14.12
N GLN A 102 5.10 7.17 -13.34
CA GLN A 102 5.46 8.48 -13.88
C GLN A 102 6.83 8.47 -14.56
N LEU A 103 7.84 7.84 -13.95
CA LEU A 103 9.16 7.69 -14.58
C LEU A 103 9.11 6.90 -15.89
N GLN A 104 8.27 5.85 -15.95
CA GLN A 104 8.07 5.09 -17.19
C GLN A 104 7.41 5.95 -18.28
N HIS A 105 6.40 6.74 -17.91
CA HIS A 105 5.77 7.69 -18.83
C HIS A 105 6.77 8.75 -19.31
N ASP A 106 7.56 9.33 -18.41
CA ASP A 106 8.55 10.35 -18.76
C ASP A 106 9.66 9.78 -19.64
N ALA A 107 10.08 8.53 -19.42
CA ALA A 107 11.03 7.83 -20.29
C ALA A 107 10.44 7.59 -21.68
N PHE A 108 9.18 7.18 -21.78
CA PHE A 108 8.48 6.99 -23.05
C PHE A 108 8.27 8.33 -23.78
N GLN A 109 7.81 9.37 -23.08
CA GLN A 109 7.68 10.72 -23.62
C GLN A 109 9.02 11.27 -24.09
N LYS A 110 10.11 11.07 -23.33
CA LYS A 110 11.46 11.42 -23.80
C LYS A 110 11.82 10.66 -25.07
N SER A 111 11.51 9.37 -25.17
CA SER A 111 11.72 8.62 -26.40
C SER A 111 10.90 9.14 -27.59
N LEU A 112 9.76 9.79 -27.36
CA LEU A 112 8.94 10.41 -28.41
C LEU A 112 9.35 11.87 -28.72
N ASN A 113 9.74 12.65 -27.72
CA ASN A 113 10.12 14.06 -27.81
C ASN A 113 11.60 14.26 -28.14
N GLU A 114 12.45 13.24 -27.95
CA GLU A 114 13.70 13.10 -28.68
C GLU A 114 13.33 12.85 -30.15
N SER A 115 12.81 13.92 -30.78
CA SER A 115 12.96 14.15 -32.20
C SER A 115 14.35 13.66 -32.52
N ILE A 116 14.43 12.69 -33.43
CA ILE A 116 15.65 12.37 -34.17
C ILE A 116 16.09 13.71 -34.75
N GLN A 117 16.85 14.49 -33.99
CA GLN A 117 17.64 15.57 -34.53
C GLN A 117 18.68 14.81 -35.32
N PRO A 118 18.61 14.81 -36.67
CA PRO A 118 19.64 14.16 -37.43
C PRO A 118 20.94 14.81 -37.00
N ASP A 119 21.91 13.99 -36.59
CA ASP A 119 23.23 14.49 -36.20
C ASP A 119 23.65 15.54 -37.24
N PRO A 120 24.00 16.78 -36.83
CA PRO A 120 24.37 17.83 -37.78
C PRO A 120 25.42 17.34 -38.79
N LEU A 121 26.26 16.37 -38.43
CA LEU A 121 27.23 15.75 -39.33
C LEU A 121 26.61 14.87 -40.44
N CYS A 122 25.44 14.26 -40.18
CA CYS A 122 24.71 13.45 -41.16
C CYS A 122 24.00 14.31 -42.22
N LEU A 123 23.54 15.51 -41.87
CA LEU A 123 22.90 16.45 -42.81
C LEU A 123 23.88 17.04 -43.84
N HIS A 124 25.15 17.23 -43.45
CA HIS A 124 26.17 17.84 -44.32
C HIS A 124 26.95 16.82 -45.15
N ASN A 125 26.81 15.52 -44.87
CA ASN A 125 27.46 14.45 -45.62
C ASN A 125 26.48 13.85 -46.63
N SER A 126 26.66 14.17 -47.91
CA SER A 126 25.78 13.75 -49.01
C SER A 126 25.61 12.23 -49.12
N SER A 127 26.64 11.45 -48.78
CA SER A 127 26.58 9.97 -48.78
C SER A 127 25.74 9.43 -47.62
N LEU A 128 25.88 9.99 -46.41
CA LEU A 128 25.07 9.59 -45.26
C LEU A 128 23.61 10.01 -45.41
N PHE A 129 23.35 11.19 -45.99
CA PHE A 129 22.00 11.66 -46.28
C PHE A 129 21.27 10.77 -47.30
N ALA A 130 21.96 10.29 -48.33
CA ALA A 130 21.38 9.38 -49.32
C ALA A 130 20.99 8.02 -48.71
N LEU A 131 21.76 7.52 -47.74
CA LEU A 131 21.47 6.27 -47.03
C LEU A 131 20.25 6.40 -46.11
N GLN A 132 19.99 7.57 -45.53
CA GLN A 132 18.84 7.81 -44.66
C GLN A 132 17.50 7.78 -45.40
N ASN A 133 17.49 8.14 -46.69
CA ASN A 133 16.27 8.11 -47.54
C ASN A 133 15.90 6.70 -48.02
N LEU A 134 16.83 5.75 -47.93
CA LEU A 134 16.55 4.35 -48.18
C LEU A 134 16.12 3.73 -46.84
N GLN A 135 14.90 3.97 -46.38
CA GLN A 135 14.32 3.33 -45.19
C GLN A 135 13.84 1.91 -45.54
N PRO A 136 14.64 0.84 -45.37
CA PRO A 136 14.26 -0.50 -45.81
C PRO A 136 13.30 -1.16 -44.82
N TRP A 137 13.08 -0.55 -43.65
CA TRP A 137 12.20 -1.00 -42.57
C TRP A 137 10.84 -0.28 -42.54
N GLU A 138 10.55 0.65 -43.46
CA GLU A 138 9.26 1.37 -43.50
C GLU A 138 8.15 0.63 -44.28
N GLU A 139 8.50 -0.37 -45.09
CA GLU A 139 7.57 -1.11 -45.94
C GLU A 139 6.52 -1.95 -45.16
N GLU A 140 6.66 -2.13 -43.84
CA GLU A 140 5.76 -3.00 -43.06
C GLU A 140 4.78 -2.26 -42.13
N SER A 141 4.72 -0.92 -42.13
CA SER A 141 3.79 -0.19 -41.23
C SER A 141 2.49 0.31 -41.88
N ALA A 142 2.35 0.25 -43.21
CA ALA A 142 1.18 0.81 -43.91
C ALA A 142 -0.01 -0.15 -44.11
N LYS A 143 0.00 -1.37 -43.55
CA LYS A 143 -1.11 -2.34 -43.67
C LYS A 143 -1.37 -3.11 -42.37
N ILE A 144 -1.91 -2.45 -41.34
CA ILE A 144 -2.58 -3.16 -40.23
C ILE A 144 -4.04 -2.67 -40.18
N PRO A 145 -5.03 -3.51 -40.51
CA PRO A 145 -6.44 -3.12 -40.40
C PRO A 145 -6.83 -2.97 -38.92
N PRO A 146 -7.89 -2.19 -38.61
CA PRO A 146 -8.29 -1.95 -37.23
C PRO A 146 -8.81 -3.26 -36.63
N VAL A 147 -8.24 -3.69 -35.49
CA VAL A 147 -8.81 -4.78 -34.71
C VAL A 147 -10.07 -4.25 -34.02
N THR A 148 -11.21 -4.49 -34.65
CA THR A 148 -12.54 -4.34 -34.07
C THR A 148 -12.67 -5.18 -32.81
N SER A 149 -13.18 -4.53 -31.77
CA SER A 149 -13.77 -5.13 -30.57
C SER A 149 -14.75 -6.27 -30.91
N LEU A 150 -14.67 -7.40 -30.20
CA LEU A 150 -15.76 -8.35 -30.02
C LEU A 150 -15.57 -9.11 -28.69
N VAL A 151 -16.49 -8.83 -27.76
CA VAL A 151 -17.01 -9.60 -26.58
C VAL A 151 -16.01 -10.31 -25.67
#